data_AF-A0A151XI95-F1
#
_entry.id   AF-A0A151XI95-F1
#
_cell.length_a   1.000
_cell.length_b   1.000
_cell.length_c   1.000
_cell.angle_alpha   90.00
_cell.angle_beta   90.00
_cell.angle_gamma   90.00
#
_symmetry.space_group_name_H-M   'P 1'
#
loop_
_entity.id
_entity.type
_entity.pdbx_description
1 polymer ?
#
loop_
_entity_poly.entity_id
_entity_poly.type
_entity_poly.pdbx_seq_one_letter_code
_entity_poly.pdbx_strand_id
1 'polypeptide(L)'
;MARELHACLVRYFLRLERLDDKWRELLKKAERSLEGLANRTEQLRHVTNEKIDGAEDSIDQEMRERLIFKILMGLEEEIAFLLNILTQFNDANQDLKNYLINLENARSKISLRDEIMQELIKGTPYRPVLELLLQWAMEGYQFFHNMYLRISDCIKSIDYKIEETVNNLISSFVEEDHGRKNINSRCNLFLHFFCIQ
;
A
#
# COMPACT_ATOMS: atom_id res chain seq x y z
N MET A 1 -21.06 -10.06 -23.74
CA MET A 1 -19.89 -9.46 -24.42
C MET A 1 -19.82 -7.95 -24.15
N ALA A 2 -20.58 -7.09 -24.84
CA ALA A 2 -20.62 -5.64 -24.58
C ALA A 2 -20.94 -5.26 -23.12
N ARG A 3 -22.03 -5.82 -22.59
CA ARG A 3 -22.45 -5.66 -21.18
C ARG A 3 -21.46 -6.24 -20.17
N GLU A 4 -20.67 -7.22 -20.59
CA GLU A 4 -19.71 -7.92 -19.71
C GLU A 4 -18.48 -7.05 -19.48
N LEU A 5 -17.91 -6.44 -20.54
CA LEU A 5 -16.81 -5.49 -20.38
C LEU A 5 -17.21 -4.27 -19.56
N HIS A 6 -18.40 -3.73 -19.80
CA HIS A 6 -18.92 -2.62 -19.01
C HIS A 6 -19.06 -3.01 -17.52
N ALA A 7 -19.60 -4.20 -17.23
CA ALA A 7 -19.67 -4.71 -15.86
C ALA A 7 -18.29 -4.92 -15.23
N CYS A 8 -17.30 -5.42 -16.00
CA CYS A 8 -15.93 -5.56 -15.52
C CYS A 8 -15.28 -4.21 -15.20
N LEU A 9 -15.48 -3.18 -16.05
CA LEU A 9 -15.00 -1.82 -15.78
C LEU A 9 -15.61 -1.27 -14.48
N VAL A 10 -16.94 -1.35 -14.34
CA VAL A 10 -17.64 -0.87 -13.14
C VAL A 10 -17.15 -1.58 -11.88
N ARG A 11 -17.06 -2.91 -11.92
CA ARG A 11 -16.55 -3.70 -10.78
C ARG A 11 -15.11 -3.35 -10.43
N TYR A 12 -14.26 -3.15 -11.43
CA TYR A 12 -12.86 -2.79 -11.22
C TYR A 12 -12.74 -1.43 -10.51
N PHE A 13 -13.37 -0.37 -11.02
CA PHE A 13 -13.25 0.96 -10.45
C PHE A 13 -13.90 1.09 -9.07
N LEU A 14 -15.05 0.43 -8.85
CA LEU A 14 -15.62 0.30 -7.50
C LEU A 14 -14.67 -0.42 -6.54
N ARG A 15 -13.92 -1.42 -7.03
CA ARG A 15 -12.96 -2.13 -6.20
C ARG A 15 -11.72 -1.30 -5.92
N LEU A 16 -11.28 -0.49 -6.89
CA LEU A 16 -10.19 0.47 -6.73
C LEU A 16 -10.50 1.53 -5.66
N GLU A 17 -11.73 2.07 -5.67
CA GLU A 17 -12.20 3.01 -4.62
C GLU A 17 -12.13 2.37 -3.23
N ARG A 18 -12.69 1.16 -3.08
CA ARG A 18 -12.63 0.42 -1.80
C ARG A 18 -11.21 0.04 -1.38
N LEU A 19 -10.32 -0.17 -2.34
CA LEU A 19 -8.92 -0.42 -2.06
C LEU A 19 -8.30 0.83 -1.42
N ASP A 20 -8.62 2.04 -1.91
CA ASP A 20 -8.15 3.29 -1.34
C ASP A 20 -8.51 3.39 0.16
N ASP A 21 -9.79 3.16 0.48
CA ASP A 21 -10.28 3.18 1.85
C ASP A 21 -9.53 2.17 2.74
N LYS A 22 -9.36 0.95 2.23
CA LYS A 22 -8.63 -0.10 2.94
C LYS A 22 -7.18 0.29 3.19
N TRP A 23 -6.53 0.92 2.21
CA TRP A 23 -5.16 1.40 2.34
C TRP A 23 -5.04 2.47 3.43
N ARG A 24 -5.96 3.45 3.47
CA ARG A 24 -5.97 4.48 4.54
C ARG A 24 -6.14 3.86 5.92
N GLU A 25 -7.05 2.90 6.04
CA GLU A 25 -7.28 2.18 7.29
C GLU A 25 -6.01 1.47 7.77
N LEU A 26 -5.31 0.77 6.88
CA LEU A 26 -4.10 0.01 7.20
C LEU A 26 -2.92 0.92 7.54
N LEU A 27 -2.73 2.03 6.80
CA LEU A 27 -1.71 3.02 7.11
C LEU A 27 -1.92 3.60 8.52
N LYS A 28 -3.15 4.01 8.84
CA LYS A 28 -3.49 4.51 10.17
C LYS A 28 -3.25 3.47 11.29
N LYS A 29 -3.52 2.19 11.02
CA LYS A 29 -3.22 1.12 11.98
C LYS A 29 -1.72 0.94 12.20
N ALA A 30 -0.90 1.17 11.18
CA ALA A 30 0.55 1.02 11.26
C ALA A 30 1.23 2.14 12.06
N GLU A 31 0.65 3.35 12.12
CA GLU A 31 1.24 4.53 12.78
C GLU A 31 1.78 4.23 14.18
N ARG A 32 0.96 3.60 15.03
CA ARG A 32 1.35 3.28 16.41
C ARG A 32 2.54 2.32 16.48
N SER A 33 2.57 1.31 15.61
CA SER A 33 3.68 0.36 15.59
C SER A 33 4.94 0.95 15.00
N LEU A 34 4.83 1.86 14.03
CA LEU A 34 5.97 2.62 13.51
C LEU A 34 6.59 3.54 14.56
N GLU A 35 5.76 4.22 15.36
CA GLU A 35 6.22 5.02 16.49
C GLU A 35 6.87 4.15 17.57
N GLY A 36 6.24 3.02 17.92
CA GLY A 36 6.81 2.03 18.85
C GLY A 36 8.16 1.50 18.39
N LEU A 37 8.29 1.23 17.08
CA LEU A 37 9.53 0.78 16.46
C LEU A 37 10.63 1.83 16.55
N ALA A 38 10.33 3.10 16.24
CA ALA A 38 11.28 4.21 16.35
C ALA A 38 11.79 4.36 17.79
N ASN A 39 10.87 4.43 18.76
CA ASN A 39 11.18 4.61 20.17
C ASN A 39 12.03 3.46 20.73
N ARG A 40 11.67 2.20 20.41
CA ARG A 40 12.42 1.02 20.89
C ARG A 40 13.79 0.90 20.23
N THR A 41 13.91 1.27 18.96
CA THR A 41 15.21 1.32 18.26
C THR A 41 16.12 2.35 18.92
N GLU A 42 15.60 3.52 19.27
CA GLU A 42 16.34 4.54 20.02
C GLU A 42 16.80 4.02 21.39
N GLN A 43 15.89 3.40 22.16
CA GLN A 43 16.22 2.76 23.44
C GLN A 43 17.32 1.71 23.29
N LEU A 44 17.25 0.85 22.27
CA LEU A 44 18.25 -0.17 22.01
C LEU A 44 19.64 0.45 21.82
N ARG A 45 19.74 1.54 21.05
CA ARG A 45 21.01 2.25 20.84
C ARG A 45 21.55 2.82 22.15
N HIS A 46 20.71 3.44 22.97
CA HIS A 46 21.14 4.00 24.26
C HIS A 46 21.66 2.93 25.22
N VAL A 47 20.94 1.80 25.34
CA VAL A 47 21.34 0.72 26.24
C VAL A 47 22.59 -0.01 25.72
N THR A 48 22.80 -0.05 24.41
CA THR A 48 23.96 -0.72 23.80
C THR A 48 25.22 0.15 23.78
N ASN A 49 25.10 1.48 23.88
CA ASN A 49 26.25 2.38 23.87
C ASN A 49 27.02 2.31 25.20
N GLU A 50 28.22 1.74 25.19
CA GLU A 50 29.04 1.50 26.40
C GLU A 50 29.72 2.75 26.98
N LYS A 51 29.64 3.89 26.29
CA LYS A 51 30.31 5.14 26.68
C LYS A 51 29.44 6.04 27.58
N ILE A 52 28.91 5.51 28.67
CA ILE A 52 28.41 6.36 29.76
C ILE A 52 29.59 6.58 30.72
N ASP A 53 30.49 7.49 30.35
CA ASP A 53 31.57 7.96 31.22
C ASP A 53 30.94 8.65 32.44
N GLY A 54 31.18 8.13 33.64
CA GLY A 54 30.94 8.84 34.91
C GLY A 54 29.78 8.36 35.78
N ALA A 55 29.08 7.26 35.47
CA ALA A 55 28.11 6.67 36.40
C ALA A 55 28.76 5.54 37.20
N GLU A 56 29.26 5.88 38.38
CA GLU A 56 29.92 5.02 39.37
C GLU A 56 28.99 3.99 40.06
N ASP A 57 27.83 3.67 39.48
CA ASP A 57 27.01 2.53 39.88
C ASP A 57 26.72 1.71 38.61
N SER A 58 27.53 0.68 38.39
CA SER A 58 27.37 -0.25 37.28
C SER A 58 25.96 -0.83 37.33
N ILE A 59 25.12 -0.51 36.34
CA ILE A 59 24.00 -1.39 36.03
C ILE A 59 24.61 -2.77 35.85
N ASP A 60 24.22 -3.71 36.71
CA ASP A 60 24.66 -5.09 36.65
C ASP A 60 24.51 -5.59 35.20
N GLN A 61 25.58 -6.16 34.64
CA GLN A 61 25.64 -6.54 33.24
C GLN A 61 24.45 -7.46 32.89
N GLU A 62 24.03 -8.31 33.83
CA GLU A 62 22.83 -9.14 33.70
C GLU A 62 21.54 -8.31 33.59
N MET A 63 21.38 -7.24 34.37
CA MET A 63 20.24 -6.33 34.26
C MET A 63 20.22 -5.60 32.90
N ARG A 64 21.37 -5.19 32.39
CA ARG A 64 21.51 -4.56 31.06
C ARG A 64 21.13 -5.53 29.95
N GLU A 65 21.64 -6.75 30.00
CA GLU A 65 21.31 -7.81 29.03
C GLU A 65 19.81 -8.16 29.06
N ARG A 66 19.22 -8.26 30.24
CA ARG A 66 17.76 -8.45 30.39
C ARG A 66 16.96 -7.30 29.79
N LEU A 67 17.43 -6.06 29.92
CA LEU A 67 16.77 -4.90 29.32
C LEU A 67 16.87 -4.92 27.78
N ILE A 68 18.05 -5.20 27.24
CA ILE A 68 18.26 -5.37 25.79
C ILE A 68 17.32 -6.44 25.24
N PHE A 69 17.25 -7.59 25.91
CA PHE A 69 16.35 -8.67 25.51
C PHE A 69 14.88 -8.23 25.46
N LYS A 70 14.40 -7.51 26.47
CA LYS A 70 13.02 -6.98 26.49
C LYS A 70 12.75 -5.98 25.37
N ILE A 71 13.74 -5.13 25.04
CA ILE A 71 13.62 -4.18 23.94
C ILE A 71 13.51 -4.93 22.61
N LEU A 72 14.38 -5.91 22.38
CA LEU A 72 14.37 -6.75 21.18
C LEU A 72 13.05 -7.51 21.03
N MET A 73 12.52 -8.10 22.10
CA MET A 73 11.20 -8.74 22.09
C MET A 73 10.10 -7.76 21.66
N GLY A 74 10.12 -6.54 22.19
CA GLY A 74 9.17 -5.51 21.79
C GLY A 74 9.32 -5.09 20.33
N LEU A 75 10.54 -5.03 19.79
CA LEU A 75 10.77 -4.75 18.36
C LEU A 75 10.19 -5.85 17.47
N GLU A 76 10.40 -7.12 17.84
CA GLU A 76 9.82 -8.26 17.14
C GLU A 76 8.28 -8.24 17.16
N GLU A 77 7.66 -7.84 18.26
CA GLU A 77 6.20 -7.65 18.34
C GLU A 77 5.70 -6.59 17.35
N GLU A 78 6.39 -5.44 17.27
CA GLU A 78 6.02 -4.38 16.32
C GLU A 78 6.21 -4.83 14.86
N ILE A 79 7.30 -5.53 14.54
CA ILE A 79 7.54 -6.07 13.20
C ILE A 79 6.52 -7.14 12.84
N ALA A 80 6.18 -8.05 13.75
CA ALA A 80 5.16 -9.06 13.50
C ALA A 80 3.80 -8.41 13.18
N PHE A 81 3.46 -7.33 13.87
CA PHE A 81 2.25 -6.56 13.57
C PHE A 81 2.31 -5.87 12.19
N LEU A 82 3.45 -5.25 11.84
CA LEU A 82 3.65 -4.64 10.53
C LEU A 82 3.63 -5.66 9.39
N LEU A 83 4.15 -6.88 9.60
CA LEU A 83 4.08 -7.98 8.63
C LEU A 83 2.62 -8.44 8.40
N ASN A 84 1.80 -8.46 9.45
CA ASN A 84 0.37 -8.74 9.32
C ASN A 84 -0.36 -7.64 8.53
N ILE A 85 0.02 -6.37 8.72
CA ILE A 85 -0.49 -5.27 7.87
C ILE A 85 -0.03 -5.43 6.42
N LEU A 86 1.24 -5.78 6.19
CA LEU A 86 1.79 -6.02 4.86
C LEU A 86 1.05 -7.14 4.12
N THR A 87 0.68 -8.20 4.84
CA THR A 87 -0.12 -9.30 4.31
C THR A 87 -1.49 -8.79 3.85
N GLN A 88 -2.16 -7.96 4.66
CA GLN A 88 -3.44 -7.35 4.29
C GLN A 88 -3.33 -6.41 3.08
N PHE A 89 -2.23 -5.65 2.94
CA PHE A 89 -1.99 -4.86 1.73
C PHE A 89 -1.85 -5.75 0.50
N ASN A 90 -1.07 -6.84 0.59
CA ASN A 90 -0.90 -7.78 -0.50
C ASN A 90 -2.24 -8.40 -0.91
N ASP A 91 -3.03 -8.90 0.05
CA ASP A 91 -4.31 -9.54 -0.23
C ASP A 91 -5.28 -8.59 -0.95
N ALA A 92 -5.35 -7.33 -0.49
CA ALA A 92 -6.18 -6.32 -1.13
C ALA A 92 -5.70 -5.98 -2.55
N ASN A 93 -4.38 -5.89 -2.76
CA ASN A 93 -3.78 -5.68 -4.08
C ASN A 93 -3.99 -6.86 -5.04
N GLN A 94 -3.85 -8.11 -4.56
CA GLN A 94 -4.11 -9.31 -5.36
C GLN A 94 -5.58 -9.39 -5.77
N ASP A 95 -6.50 -9.01 -4.89
CA ASP A 95 -7.90 -8.96 -5.25
C ASP A 95 -8.16 -7.96 -6.38
N LEU A 96 -7.62 -6.73 -6.29
CA LEU A 96 -7.71 -5.76 -7.40
C LEU A 96 -7.07 -6.29 -8.69
N LYS A 97 -5.92 -6.97 -8.60
CA LYS A 97 -5.26 -7.61 -9.74
C LYS A 97 -6.17 -8.62 -10.43
N ASN A 98 -6.92 -9.42 -9.68
CA ASN A 98 -7.87 -10.38 -10.24
C ASN A 98 -8.98 -9.67 -11.03
N TYR A 99 -9.48 -8.53 -10.54
CA TYR A 99 -10.43 -7.71 -11.30
C TYR A 99 -9.80 -7.11 -12.57
N LEU A 100 -8.54 -6.70 -12.52
CA LEU A 100 -7.81 -6.20 -13.69
C LEU A 100 -7.67 -7.30 -14.76
N ILE A 101 -7.24 -8.50 -14.38
CA ILE A 101 -7.13 -9.65 -15.28
C ILE A 101 -8.49 -9.98 -15.92
N ASN A 102 -9.57 -9.95 -15.13
CA ASN A 102 -10.92 -10.16 -15.65
C ASN A 102 -11.33 -9.08 -16.65
N LEU A 103 -10.95 -7.82 -16.41
CA LEU A 103 -11.18 -6.71 -17.32
C LEU A 103 -10.41 -6.88 -18.64
N GLU A 104 -9.13 -7.25 -18.58
CA GLU A 104 -8.30 -7.54 -19.76
C GLU A 104 -8.85 -8.71 -20.57
N ASN A 105 -9.29 -9.77 -19.88
CA ASN A 105 -9.93 -10.94 -20.51
C ASN A 105 -11.27 -10.61 -21.15
N ALA A 106 -12.07 -9.72 -20.54
CA ALA A 106 -13.31 -9.25 -21.15
C ALA A 106 -13.01 -8.39 -22.39
N ARG A 107 -11.98 -7.56 -22.33
CA ARG A 107 -11.55 -6.69 -23.43
C ARG A 107 -11.05 -7.48 -24.64
N SER A 108 -10.30 -8.56 -24.43
CA SER A 108 -9.71 -9.37 -25.53
C SER A 108 -10.76 -10.11 -26.36
N LYS A 109 -11.94 -10.40 -25.79
CA LYS A 109 -13.06 -11.05 -26.46
C LYS A 109 -13.89 -10.11 -27.35
N ILE A 110 -13.66 -8.79 -27.29
CA ILE A 110 -14.45 -7.80 -28.01
C ILE A 110 -13.73 -7.36 -29.29
N SER A 111 -14.45 -7.46 -30.41
CA SER A 111 -14.01 -6.92 -31.69
C SER A 111 -14.09 -5.39 -31.70
N LEU A 112 -13.04 -4.74 -32.21
CA LEU A 112 -13.02 -3.29 -32.43
C LEU A 112 -14.04 -2.81 -33.48
N ARG A 113 -14.63 -3.73 -34.25
CA ARG A 113 -15.63 -3.44 -35.30
C ARG A 113 -17.07 -3.64 -34.83
N ASP A 114 -17.28 -4.02 -33.56
CA ASP A 114 -18.61 -4.20 -33.01
C ASP A 114 -19.32 -2.85 -32.91
N GLU A 115 -20.43 -2.68 -33.65
CA GLU A 115 -21.20 -1.43 -33.75
C GLU A 115 -21.78 -1.02 -32.40
N ILE A 116 -22.20 -1.99 -31.58
CA ILE A 116 -22.79 -1.75 -30.24
C ILE A 116 -21.73 -1.20 -29.28
N MET A 117 -20.45 -1.47 -29.55
CA MET A 117 -19.34 -1.04 -28.70
C MET A 117 -18.65 0.22 -29.18
N GLN A 118 -19.04 0.78 -30.33
CA GLN A 118 -18.37 1.96 -30.88
C GLN A 118 -18.43 3.17 -29.95
N GLU A 119 -19.53 3.36 -29.22
CA GLU A 119 -19.65 4.44 -28.23
C GLU A 119 -18.68 4.29 -27.06
N LEU A 120 -18.41 3.06 -26.60
CA LEU A 120 -17.43 2.82 -25.54
C LEU A 120 -16.00 2.92 -26.09
N ILE A 121 -15.76 2.37 -27.29
CA ILE A 121 -14.44 2.36 -27.94
C ILE A 121 -14.00 3.77 -28.27
N LYS A 122 -14.84 4.54 -28.94
CA LYS A 122 -14.56 5.93 -29.38
C LYS A 122 -14.82 6.97 -28.29
N GLY A 123 -15.47 6.57 -27.19
CA GLY A 123 -15.91 7.50 -26.17
C GLY A 123 -17.00 8.44 -26.66
N THR A 124 -17.43 9.33 -25.76
CA THR A 124 -18.33 10.44 -26.04
C THR A 124 -17.80 11.69 -25.32
N PRO A 125 -18.32 12.90 -25.57
CA PRO A 125 -17.94 14.08 -24.80
C PRO A 125 -18.12 13.92 -23.28
N TYR A 126 -18.97 12.99 -22.85
CA TYR A 126 -19.25 12.67 -21.45
C TYR A 126 -18.67 11.32 -21.02
N ARG A 127 -17.88 10.65 -21.87
CA ARG A 127 -17.37 9.30 -21.61
C ARG A 127 -15.97 9.12 -22.18
N PRO A 128 -14.95 8.86 -21.35
CA PRO A 128 -13.61 8.56 -21.84
C PRO A 128 -13.60 7.38 -22.81
N VAL A 129 -12.66 7.42 -23.76
CA VAL A 129 -12.37 6.29 -24.67
C VAL A 129 -11.95 5.05 -23.87
N LEU A 130 -12.31 3.87 -24.36
CA LEU A 130 -12.00 2.60 -23.71
C LEU A 130 -10.51 2.42 -23.41
N GLU A 131 -9.64 2.81 -24.33
CA GLU A 131 -8.19 2.72 -24.16
C GLU A 131 -7.69 3.50 -22.94
N LEU A 132 -8.21 4.71 -22.75
CA LEU A 132 -7.88 5.57 -21.63
C LEU A 132 -8.39 4.98 -20.30
N LEU A 133 -9.57 4.34 -20.31
CA LEU A 133 -10.09 3.65 -19.12
C LEU A 133 -9.24 2.45 -18.71
N LEU A 134 -8.76 1.67 -19.70
CA LEU A 134 -7.85 0.56 -19.44
C LEU A 134 -6.50 1.05 -18.93
N GLN A 135 -6.00 2.15 -19.48
CA GLN A 135 -4.79 2.80 -18.99
C GLN A 135 -4.95 3.25 -17.53
N TRP A 136 -6.05 3.91 -17.18
CA TRP A 136 -6.33 4.31 -15.79
C TRP A 136 -6.44 3.13 -14.85
N ALA A 137 -7.04 2.02 -15.30
CA ALA A 137 -7.09 0.80 -14.52
C ALA A 137 -5.68 0.23 -14.27
N MET A 138 -4.84 0.13 -15.30
CA MET A 138 -3.47 -0.35 -15.15
C MET A 138 -2.65 0.55 -14.21
N GLU A 139 -2.72 1.87 -14.40
CA GLU A 139 -2.01 2.86 -13.58
C GLU A 139 -2.48 2.84 -12.12
N GLY A 140 -3.78 2.65 -11.88
CA GLY A 140 -4.35 2.51 -10.53
C GLY A 140 -3.79 1.28 -9.81
N TYR A 141 -3.78 0.13 -10.47
CA TYR A 141 -3.17 -1.08 -9.89
C TYR A 141 -1.67 -0.90 -9.65
N GLN A 142 -0.93 -0.39 -10.63
CA GLN A 142 0.52 -0.19 -10.53
C GLN A 142 0.88 0.73 -9.36
N PHE A 143 0.13 1.80 -9.14
CA PHE A 143 0.35 2.71 -8.01
C PHE A 143 0.33 1.98 -6.67
N PHE A 144 -0.76 1.28 -6.35
CA PHE A 144 -0.88 0.54 -5.08
C PHE A 144 0.09 -0.64 -4.98
N HIS A 145 0.40 -1.30 -6.10
CA HIS A 145 1.38 -2.38 -6.12
C HIS A 145 2.80 -1.87 -5.83
N ASN A 146 3.20 -0.75 -6.41
CA ASN A 146 4.51 -0.14 -6.18
C ASN A 146 4.66 0.36 -4.74
N MET A 147 3.61 0.96 -4.17
CA MET A 147 3.58 1.32 -2.75
C MET A 147 3.81 0.09 -1.86
N TYR A 148 3.13 -1.02 -2.18
CA TYR A 148 3.29 -2.28 -1.44
C TYR A 148 4.73 -2.81 -1.52
N LEU A 149 5.32 -2.83 -2.73
CA LEU A 149 6.69 -3.30 -2.93
C LEU A 149 7.68 -2.47 -2.11
N ARG A 150 7.54 -1.13 -2.13
CA ARG A 150 8.37 -0.21 -1.35
C ARG A 150 8.34 -0.56 0.15
N ILE A 151 7.15 -0.72 0.72
CA ILE A 151 6.98 -1.07 2.13
C ILE A 151 7.57 -2.46 2.41
N SER A 152 7.26 -3.45 1.57
CA SER A 152 7.79 -4.81 1.68
C SER A 152 9.32 -4.83 1.73
N ASP A 153 9.96 -4.08 0.84
CA ASP A 153 11.41 -4.08 0.71
C ASP A 153 12.05 -3.39 1.90
N CYS A 154 11.48 -2.27 2.38
CA CYS A 154 11.92 -1.62 3.62
C CYS A 154 11.82 -2.53 4.85
N ILE A 155 10.72 -3.29 5.00
CA ILE A 155 10.56 -4.24 6.11
C ILE A 155 11.62 -5.35 6.04
N LYS A 156 11.90 -5.89 4.85
CA LYS A 156 12.91 -6.96 4.68
C LYS A 156 14.34 -6.47 4.94
N SER A 157 14.62 -5.20 4.68
CA SER A 157 15.95 -4.61 4.86
C SER A 157 16.19 -4.02 6.25
N ILE A 158 15.25 -4.17 7.19
CA ILE A 158 15.37 -3.50 8.49
C ILE A 158 16.57 -4.02 9.29
N ASP A 159 17.35 -3.09 9.83
CA ASP A 159 18.40 -3.36 10.80
C ASP A 159 18.24 -2.39 11.98
N TYR A 160 17.84 -2.91 13.14
CA TYR A 160 17.62 -2.10 14.34
C TYR A 160 18.88 -1.39 14.86
N LYS A 161 20.07 -1.74 14.36
CA LYS A 161 21.31 -1.02 14.69
C LYS A 161 21.48 0.25 13.86
N ILE A 162 20.83 0.31 12.70
CA ILE A 162 20.94 1.39 11.73
C ILE A 162 19.62 2.16 11.69
N GLU A 163 19.61 3.32 12.36
CA GLU A 163 18.45 4.23 12.42
C GLU A 163 17.90 4.60 11.05
N GLU A 164 18.76 4.75 10.05
CA GLU A 164 18.35 5.06 8.67
C GLU A 164 17.38 4.01 8.11
N THR A 165 17.57 2.72 8.41
CA THR A 165 16.67 1.66 7.90
C THR A 165 15.28 1.76 8.51
N VAL A 166 15.18 2.12 9.78
CA VAL A 166 13.91 2.36 10.48
C VAL A 166 13.24 3.62 9.96
N ASN A 167 13.99 4.71 9.75
CA ASN A 167 13.47 5.94 9.16
C ASN A 167 12.99 5.75 7.72
N ASN A 168 13.70 4.96 6.92
CA ASN A 168 13.28 4.59 5.57
C ASN A 168 11.98 3.79 5.59
N LEU A 169 11.84 2.84 6.53
CA LEU A 169 10.61 2.11 6.75
C LEU A 169 9.46 3.07 7.11
N ILE A 170 9.62 3.93 8.11
CA ILE A 170 8.59 4.91 8.51
C ILE A 170 8.20 5.80 7.32
N SER A 171 9.18 6.31 6.58
CA SER A 171 8.96 7.14 5.41
C SER A 171 8.22 6.41 4.28
N SER A 172 8.40 5.09 4.17
CA SER A 172 7.70 4.28 3.16
C SER A 172 6.19 4.20 3.38
N PHE A 173 5.72 4.39 4.62
CA PHE A 173 4.30 4.47 4.98
C PHE A 173 3.71 5.87 4.81
N VAL A 174 4.53 6.89 4.56
CA VAL A 174 4.03 8.24 4.26
C VAL A 174 3.41 8.24 2.86
N GLU A 175 2.16 8.73 2.79
CA GLU A 175 1.37 8.74 1.56
C GLU A 175 1.98 9.65 0.48
N GLU A 176 2.06 9.14 -0.75
CA GLU A 176 2.29 9.98 -1.93
C GLU A 176 0.99 10.66 -2.35
N ASP A 177 0.73 11.79 -1.69
CA ASP A 177 -0.52 12.54 -1.76
C ASP A 177 -0.90 12.94 -3.19
N HIS A 178 0.08 13.24 -4.05
CA HIS A 178 -0.15 13.59 -5.46
C HIS A 178 -0.60 12.40 -6.32
N GLY A 179 0.09 11.25 -6.21
CA GLY A 179 -0.24 10.06 -6.99
C GLY A 179 -1.64 9.53 -6.65
N ARG A 180 -1.95 9.50 -5.35
CA ARG A 180 -3.24 9.07 -4.82
C ARG A 180 -4.39 9.98 -5.27
N LYS A 181 -4.22 11.30 -5.21
CA LYS A 181 -5.21 12.29 -5.70
C LYS A 181 -5.53 12.10 -7.18
N ASN A 182 -4.51 11.82 -8.00
CA ASN A 182 -4.70 11.58 -9.44
C ASN A 182 -5.52 10.29 -9.70
N ILE A 183 -5.21 9.18 -9.00
CA ILE A 183 -5.97 7.94 -9.11
C ILE A 183 -7.43 8.14 -8.66
N ASN A 184 -7.64 8.80 -7.51
CA ASN A 184 -8.99 9.05 -6.98
C ASN A 184 -9.81 9.97 -7.90
N SER A 185 -9.20 11.00 -8.48
CA SER A 185 -9.85 11.87 -9.47
C SER A 185 -10.38 11.07 -10.68
N ARG A 186 -9.55 10.17 -11.22
CA ARG A 186 -9.92 9.33 -12.37
C ARG A 186 -10.99 8.29 -12.02
N CYS A 187 -10.89 7.68 -10.84
CA CYS A 187 -11.87 6.75 -10.33
C CYS A 187 -13.25 7.44 -10.16
N ASN A 188 -13.28 8.61 -9.53
CA ASN A 188 -14.50 9.40 -9.35
C ASN A 188 -15.11 9.83 -10.68
N LEU A 189 -14.28 10.26 -11.63
CA LEU A 189 -14.73 10.65 -12.96
C LEU A 189 -15.39 9.45 -13.68
N PHE A 190 -14.80 8.26 -13.60
CA PHE A 190 -15.38 7.05 -14.16
C PHE A 190 -16.72 6.72 -13.50
N LEU A 191 -16.79 6.68 -12.16
CA LEU A 191 -18.00 6.31 -11.43
C LEU A 191 -19.14 7.30 -11.70
N HIS A 192 -18.84 8.60 -11.80
CA HIS A 192 -19.81 9.64 -12.15
C HIS A 192 -20.48 9.38 -13.51
N PHE A 193 -19.70 9.04 -14.53
CA PHE A 193 -20.21 8.85 -15.88
C PHE A 193 -20.80 7.46 -16.16
N PHE A 194 -20.46 6.44 -15.36
CA PHE A 194 -20.84 5.06 -15.63
C PHE A 194 -21.82 4.45 -14.62
N CYS A 195 -22.04 5.07 -13.46
CA CYS A 195 -22.90 4.52 -12.41
C CYS A 195 -24.04 5.44 -11.94
N ILE A 196 -24.04 6.73 -12.28
CA ILE A 196 -25.00 7.74 -11.77
C ILE A 196 -26.04 8.17 -12.83
N GLN A 197 -26.14 7.48 -13.98
CA GLN A 197 -27.21 7.65 -14.98
C GLN A 197 -28.16 6.46 -14.97
#